data_AF-A0A354W9F5-F1
#
_entry.id   AF-A0A354W9F5-F1
#
_cell.length_a   1.000
_cell.length_b   1.000
_cell.length_c   1.000
_cell.angle_alpha   90.00
_cell.angle_beta   90.00
_cell.angle_gamma   90.00
#
_symmetry.space_group_name_H-M   'P 1'
#
loop_
_entity.id
_entity.type
_entity.pdbx_description
1 polymer ?
#
loop_
_entity_poly.entity_id
_entity_poly.type
_entity_poly.pdbx_seq_one_letter_code
_entity_poly.pdbx_strand_id
1 'polypeptide(L)'
;QQSLEIKREIGNRGGEANSLNGLGEVYDGLEDYQQALSLYQEALTIATEIKSPQCQAEIWFNFGKTLTKLNRIPDAMGAYRNARQFYQQIQLDHKIQECDRALEQLETPPIPPSLTLWQKIRRWFSQIKQFFRQLFS
;
A
#
# COMPACT_ATOMS: atom_id res chain seq x y z
N GLN A 1 -21.40 25.69 -23.55
CA GLN A 1 -19.99 26.13 -23.37
C GLN A 1 -19.43 25.69 -22.02
N GLN A 2 -20.13 25.95 -20.90
CA GLN A 2 -19.70 25.55 -19.54
C GLN A 2 -19.32 24.07 -19.36
N SER A 3 -20.09 23.12 -19.91
CA SER A 3 -19.75 21.68 -19.79
C SER A 3 -18.42 21.29 -20.45
N LEU A 4 -18.03 21.99 -21.54
CA LEU A 4 -16.77 21.72 -22.23
C LEU A 4 -15.57 22.25 -21.43
N GLU A 5 -15.74 23.41 -20.81
CA GLU A 5 -14.73 24.07 -19.98
C GLU A 5 -14.47 23.27 -18.69
N ILE A 6 -15.54 22.82 -18.02
CA ILE A 6 -15.44 21.93 -16.85
C ILE A 6 -14.75 20.61 -17.21
N LYS A 7 -15.09 20.00 -18.36
CA LYS A 7 -14.41 18.77 -18.81
C LYS A 7 -12.92 18.99 -19.07
N ARG A 8 -12.53 20.14 -19.61
CA ARG A 8 -11.12 20.50 -19.83
C ARG A 8 -10.39 20.70 -18.50
N GLU A 9 -11.00 21.40 -17.56
CA GLU A 9 -10.42 21.63 -16.25
C GLU A 9 -10.20 20.31 -15.49
N ILE A 10 -11.22 19.43 -15.44
CA ILE A 10 -11.08 18.09 -14.85
C ILE A 10 -9.98 17.28 -15.55
N GLY A 11 -9.91 17.32 -16.88
CA GLY A 11 -8.88 16.64 -17.66
C GLY A 11 -7.47 17.14 -17.34
N ASN A 12 -7.28 18.46 -17.27
CA ASN A 12 -6.00 19.07 -16.93
C ASN A 12 -5.56 18.67 -15.51
N ARG A 13 -6.49 18.72 -14.55
CA ARG A 13 -6.22 18.32 -13.16
C ARG A 13 -5.93 16.82 -13.02
N GLY A 14 -6.60 15.98 -13.80
CA GLY A 14 -6.27 14.55 -13.88
C GLY A 14 -4.86 14.31 -14.43
N GLY A 15 -4.45 15.07 -15.46
CA GLY A 15 -3.09 15.04 -15.99
C GLY A 15 -2.03 15.47 -14.97
N GLU A 16 -2.33 16.49 -14.17
CA GLU A 16 -1.46 16.96 -13.08
C GLU A 16 -1.26 15.87 -12.01
N ALA A 17 -2.34 15.26 -11.52
CA ALA A 17 -2.27 14.17 -10.55
C ALA A 17 -1.43 12.98 -11.07
N ASN A 18 -1.62 12.58 -12.33
CA ASN A 18 -0.85 11.51 -12.94
C ASN A 18 0.64 11.86 -13.10
N SER A 19 0.94 13.13 -13.41
CA SER A 19 2.32 13.60 -13.54
C SER A 19 3.04 13.59 -12.19
N LEU A 20 2.36 14.04 -11.12
CA LEU A 20 2.89 13.98 -9.76
C LEU A 20 3.09 12.54 -9.29
N ASN A 21 2.15 11.64 -9.60
CA ASN A 21 2.31 10.21 -9.32
C ASN A 21 3.54 9.63 -10.03
N GLY A 22 3.72 9.93 -11.31
CA GLY A 22 4.88 9.48 -12.08
C GLY A 22 6.21 10.04 -11.53
N LEU A 23 6.23 11.30 -11.09
CA LEU A 23 7.39 11.87 -10.41
C LEU A 23 7.65 11.16 -9.08
N GLY A 24 6.60 10.83 -8.32
CA GLY A 24 6.72 10.02 -7.11
C GLY A 24 7.39 8.67 -7.38
N GLU A 25 7.02 7.98 -8.47
CA GLU A 25 7.67 6.72 -8.88
C GLU A 25 9.14 6.91 -9.26
N VAL A 26 9.48 8.02 -9.93
CA VAL A 26 10.88 8.36 -10.24
C VAL A 26 11.69 8.52 -8.96
N TYR A 27 11.20 9.29 -7.97
CA TYR A 27 11.89 9.46 -6.69
C TYR A 27 11.95 8.17 -5.87
N ASP A 28 10.91 7.33 -5.91
CA ASP A 28 10.92 5.98 -5.32
C ASP A 28 11.98 5.06 -5.95
N GLY A 29 12.22 5.20 -7.26
CA GLY A 29 13.31 4.54 -7.98
C GLY A 29 14.71 5.08 -7.66
N LEU A 30 14.79 6.35 -7.23
CA LEU A 30 16.02 6.99 -6.73
C LEU A 30 16.26 6.74 -5.23
N GLU A 31 15.40 5.95 -4.59
CA GLU A 31 15.40 5.67 -3.15
C GLU A 31 15.19 6.90 -2.25
N ASP A 32 14.78 8.03 -2.83
CA ASP A 32 14.31 9.20 -2.07
C ASP A 32 12.82 9.02 -1.74
N TYR A 33 12.58 8.09 -0.82
CA TYR A 33 11.24 7.69 -0.44
C TYR A 33 10.44 8.82 0.22
N GLN A 34 11.09 9.78 0.89
CA GLN A 34 10.38 10.90 1.51
C GLN A 34 9.81 11.84 0.45
N GLN A 35 10.61 12.18 -0.56
CA GLN A 35 10.16 13.00 -1.68
C GLN A 35 9.06 12.30 -2.48
N ALA A 36 9.20 10.98 -2.71
CA ALA A 36 8.19 10.17 -3.36
C ALA A 36 6.83 10.25 -2.63
N LEU A 37 6.83 10.04 -1.30
CA LEU A 37 5.61 10.11 -0.48
C LEU A 37 4.96 11.50 -0.49
N SER A 38 5.76 12.58 -0.50
CA SER A 38 5.22 13.95 -0.64
C SER A 38 4.48 14.14 -1.95
N LEU A 39 5.09 13.71 -3.07
CA LEU A 39 4.51 13.82 -4.40
C LEU A 39 3.23 13.00 -4.55
N TYR A 40 3.20 11.77 -4.01
CA TYR A 40 1.98 10.98 -3.98
C TYR A 40 0.87 11.63 -3.14
N GLN A 41 1.20 12.30 -2.03
CA GLN A 41 0.21 13.00 -1.19
C GLN A 41 -0.41 14.20 -1.91
N GLU A 42 0.38 14.95 -2.67
CA GLU A 42 -0.10 16.03 -3.54
C GLU A 42 -0.99 15.47 -4.66
N ALA A 43 -0.55 14.39 -5.32
CA ALA A 43 -1.34 13.71 -6.34
C ALA A 43 -2.69 13.20 -5.80
N LEU A 44 -2.72 12.62 -4.58
CA LEU A 44 -3.94 12.16 -3.92
C LEU A 44 -4.91 13.31 -3.62
N THR A 45 -4.38 14.48 -3.27
CA THR A 45 -5.19 15.67 -2.99
C THR A 45 -5.97 16.06 -4.24
N ILE A 46 -5.28 16.18 -5.37
CA ILE A 46 -5.91 16.50 -6.67
C ILE A 46 -6.88 15.39 -7.09
N ALA A 47 -6.47 14.12 -6.98
CA ALA A 47 -7.29 12.96 -7.34
C ALA A 47 -8.59 12.88 -6.52
N THR A 48 -8.56 13.34 -5.27
CA THR A 48 -9.73 13.46 -4.38
C THR A 48 -10.66 14.58 -4.84
N GLU A 49 -10.11 15.75 -5.15
CA GLU A 49 -10.88 16.91 -5.60
C GLU A 49 -11.63 16.65 -6.91
N ILE A 50 -10.98 15.97 -7.87
CA ILE A 50 -11.62 15.59 -9.14
C ILE A 50 -12.46 14.31 -9.04
N LYS A 51 -12.49 13.67 -7.86
CA LYS A 51 -13.21 12.42 -7.58
C LYS A 51 -12.87 11.29 -8.57
N SER A 52 -11.59 11.14 -8.92
CA SER A 52 -11.11 10.11 -9.83
C SER A 52 -10.71 8.84 -9.05
N PRO A 53 -11.54 7.78 -9.03
CA PRO A 53 -11.17 6.53 -8.36
C PRO A 53 -9.99 5.85 -9.05
N GLN A 54 -9.81 6.03 -10.36
CA GLN A 54 -8.69 5.48 -11.11
C GLN A 54 -7.36 6.07 -10.63
N CYS A 55 -7.25 7.40 -10.56
CA CYS A 55 -6.05 8.05 -10.07
C CYS A 55 -5.78 7.67 -8.60
N GLN A 56 -6.81 7.69 -7.75
CA GLN A 56 -6.65 7.33 -6.34
C GLN A 56 -6.15 5.89 -6.16
N ALA A 57 -6.65 4.93 -6.95
CA ALA A 57 -6.22 3.54 -6.86
C ALA A 57 -4.73 3.36 -7.16
N GLU A 58 -4.24 3.96 -8.25
CA GLU A 58 -2.84 3.86 -8.65
C GLU A 58 -1.91 4.55 -7.65
N ILE A 59 -2.27 5.77 -7.21
CA ILE A 59 -1.44 6.52 -6.29
C ILE A 59 -1.35 5.81 -4.93
N TRP A 60 -2.47 5.34 -4.37
CA TRP A 60 -2.45 4.58 -3.10
C TRP A 60 -1.62 3.30 -3.21
N PHE A 61 -1.62 2.63 -4.36
CA PHE A 61 -0.83 1.42 -4.59
C PHE A 61 0.67 1.74 -4.58
N ASN A 62 1.09 2.80 -5.27
CA ASN A 62 2.49 3.25 -5.29
C ASN A 62 2.94 3.79 -3.92
N PHE A 63 2.05 4.47 -3.20
CA PHE A 63 2.25 4.88 -1.81
C PHE A 63 2.53 3.65 -0.92
N GLY A 64 1.73 2.59 -1.07
CA GLY A 64 1.91 1.32 -0.36
C GLY A 64 3.26 0.67 -0.63
N LYS A 65 3.68 0.58 -1.91
CA LYS A 65 5.00 0.06 -2.29
C LYS A 65 6.15 0.82 -1.62
N THR A 66 6.08 2.14 -1.64
CA THR A 66 7.11 3.02 -1.06
C THR A 66 7.18 2.86 0.46
N LEU A 67 6.02 2.78 1.13
CA LEU A 67 5.95 2.54 2.57
C LEU A 67 6.49 1.14 2.95
N THR A 68 6.28 0.13 2.11
CA THR A 68 6.88 -1.21 2.31
C THR A 68 8.41 -1.12 2.30
N LYS A 69 9.01 -0.38 1.35
CA LYS A 69 10.48 -0.20 1.30
C LYS A 69 11.02 0.53 2.52
N LEU A 70 10.25 1.48 3.07
CA LEU A 70 10.56 2.16 4.33
C LEU A 70 10.28 1.33 5.59
N ASN A 71 9.82 0.08 5.44
CA ASN A 71 9.43 -0.79 6.55
C ASN A 71 8.33 -0.20 7.45
N ARG A 72 7.51 0.71 6.91
CA ARG A 72 6.33 1.29 7.58
C ARG A 72 5.11 0.39 7.37
N ILE A 73 5.20 -0.83 7.90
CA ILE A 73 4.28 -1.92 7.57
C ILE A 73 2.79 -1.57 7.82
N PRO A 74 2.38 -0.99 8.97
CA PRO A 74 0.97 -0.67 9.20
C PRO A 74 0.42 0.34 8.18
N ASP A 75 1.23 1.36 7.86
CA ASP A 75 0.85 2.39 6.90
C ASP A 75 0.74 1.79 5.49
N ALA A 76 1.69 0.91 5.11
CA ALA A 76 1.68 0.24 3.81
C ALA A 76 0.42 -0.61 3.63
N MET A 77 0.04 -1.36 4.67
CA MET A 77 -1.21 -2.13 4.65
C MET A 77 -2.44 -1.23 4.51
N GLY A 78 -2.46 -0.07 5.19
CA GLY A 78 -3.50 0.94 5.02
C GLY A 78 -3.59 1.44 3.57
N ALA A 79 -2.45 1.77 2.97
CA ALA A 79 -2.38 2.23 1.59
C ALA A 79 -2.86 1.17 0.59
N TYR A 80 -2.44 -0.10 0.73
CA TYR A 80 -2.93 -1.18 -0.14
C TYR A 80 -4.43 -1.46 0.03
N ARG A 81 -4.98 -1.33 1.24
CA ARG A 81 -6.44 -1.44 1.48
C ARG A 81 -7.22 -0.32 0.78
N ASN A 82 -6.73 0.92 0.86
CA ASN A 82 -7.32 2.04 0.13
C ASN A 82 -7.27 1.80 -1.38
N ALA A 83 -6.10 1.43 -1.92
CA ALA A 83 -5.94 1.11 -3.34
C ALA A 83 -6.93 0.02 -3.78
N ARG A 84 -7.02 -1.07 -3.01
CA ARG A 84 -7.94 -2.18 -3.26
C ARG A 84 -9.40 -1.74 -3.31
N GLN A 85 -9.84 -0.86 -2.41
CA GLN A 85 -11.20 -0.33 -2.39
C GLN A 85 -11.52 0.43 -3.69
N PHE A 86 -10.59 1.26 -4.18
CA PHE A 86 -10.79 1.95 -5.44
C PHE A 86 -10.73 1.01 -6.64
N TYR A 87 -9.82 0.03 -6.65
CA TYR A 87 -9.78 -0.99 -7.70
C TYR A 87 -11.07 -1.83 -7.76
N GLN A 88 -11.71 -2.10 -6.62
CA GLN A 88 -13.04 -2.69 -6.56
C GLN A 88 -14.10 -1.79 -7.20
N GLN A 89 -14.07 -0.48 -6.93
CA GLN A 89 -15.01 0.47 -7.52
C GLN A 89 -14.92 0.52 -9.05
N ILE A 90 -13.70 0.43 -9.60
CA ILE A 90 -13.46 0.45 -11.06
C ILE A 90 -13.37 -0.95 -11.68
N GLN A 91 -13.67 -2.01 -10.92
CA GLN A 91 -13.74 -3.40 -11.37
C GLN A 91 -12.45 -3.92 -12.04
N LEU A 92 -11.29 -3.60 -11.46
CA LEU A 92 -9.98 -4.10 -11.92
C LEU A 92 -9.50 -5.29 -11.08
N ASP A 93 -10.04 -6.47 -11.36
CA ASP A 93 -9.79 -7.72 -10.60
C ASP A 93 -8.31 -8.06 -10.45
N HIS A 94 -7.51 -7.91 -11.52
CA HIS A 94 -6.08 -8.20 -11.47
C HIS A 94 -5.34 -7.31 -10.46
N LYS A 95 -5.76 -6.05 -10.31
CA LYS A 95 -5.18 -5.11 -9.34
C LYS A 95 -5.66 -5.39 -7.92
N ILE A 96 -6.90 -5.84 -7.75
CA ILE A 96 -7.41 -6.30 -6.45
C ILE A 96 -6.55 -7.47 -5.95
N GLN A 97 -6.29 -8.46 -6.81
CA GLN A 97 -5.41 -9.59 -6.49
C GLN A 97 -3.96 -9.16 -6.22
N GLU A 98 -3.48 -8.11 -6.89
CA GLU A 98 -2.15 -7.54 -6.61
C GLU A 98 -2.10 -6.92 -5.19
N CYS A 99 -3.11 -6.16 -4.79
CA CYS A 99 -3.23 -5.66 -3.42
C CYS A 99 -3.36 -6.78 -2.39
N ASP A 100 -4.18 -7.80 -2.67
CA ASP A 100 -4.39 -8.92 -1.75
C ASP A 100 -3.08 -9.70 -1.52
N ARG A 101 -2.29 -9.95 -2.57
CA ARG A 101 -0.96 -10.56 -2.45
C ARG A 101 0.00 -9.70 -1.64
N ALA A 102 0.02 -8.39 -1.87
CA ALA A 102 0.86 -7.48 -1.11
C ALA A 102 0.49 -7.49 0.38
N LEU A 103 -0.81 -7.48 0.70
CA LEU A 103 -1.30 -7.55 2.07
C LEU A 103 -0.93 -8.88 2.73
N GLU A 104 -1.13 -10.01 2.05
CA GLU A 104 -0.76 -11.33 2.56
C GLU A 104 0.74 -11.40 2.89
N GLN A 105 1.60 -10.90 2.01
CA GLN A 105 3.05 -10.86 2.23
C GLN A 105 3.43 -10.05 3.48
N LEU A 106 2.73 -8.93 3.72
CA LEU A 106 2.97 -8.05 4.87
C LEU A 106 2.39 -8.61 6.17
N GLU A 107 1.31 -9.39 6.11
CA GLU A 107 0.71 -10.08 7.26
C GLU A 107 1.54 -11.30 7.69
N THR A 108 2.21 -11.97 6.74
CA THR A 108 3.07 -13.10 7.08
C THR A 108 4.38 -12.63 7.70
N PRO A 109 4.75 -13.07 8.92
CA PRO A 109 6.10 -12.82 9.44
C PRO A 109 7.10 -13.49 8.50
N PRO A 110 8.26 -12.85 8.21
CA PRO A 110 9.24 -13.40 7.28
C PRO A 110 9.54 -14.83 7.68
N ILE A 111 9.33 -15.79 6.77
CA ILE A 111 9.71 -17.17 7.00
C ILE A 111 11.25 -17.17 7.04
N PRO A 112 11.90 -17.31 8.21
CA PRO A 112 13.34 -17.42 8.23
C PRO A 112 13.71 -18.72 7.49
N PRO A 113 14.72 -18.70 6.61
CA PRO A 113 15.12 -19.88 5.88
C PRO A 113 15.46 -21.02 6.85
N SER A 114 14.86 -22.18 6.56
CA SER A 114 15.05 -23.50 7.19
C SER A 114 14.84 -23.60 8.71
N LEU A 115 13.58 -23.63 9.16
CA LEU A 115 13.15 -24.49 10.28
C LEU A 115 11.71 -24.93 9.99
N THR A 116 11.48 -26.25 9.97
CA THR A 116 10.16 -26.84 9.65
C THR A 116 9.09 -26.29 10.59
N LEU A 117 7.86 -26.10 10.08
CA LEU A 117 6.69 -25.58 10.82
C LEU A 117 6.54 -26.22 12.21
N TRP A 118 6.81 -27.52 12.30
CA TRP A 118 6.80 -28.31 13.53
C TRP A 118 7.84 -27.89 14.57
N GLN A 119 9.03 -27.44 14.16
CA GLN A 119 10.07 -26.94 15.08
C GLN A 119 9.68 -25.61 15.71
N LYS A 120 8.90 -24.77 14.99
CA LYS A 120 8.37 -23.50 15.54
C LYS A 120 7.23 -23.74 16.53
N ILE A 121 6.27 -24.60 16.17
CA ILE A 121 5.19 -25.02 17.06
C ILE A 121 5.78 -25.58 18.36
N ARG A 122 6.78 -26.46 18.26
CA ARG A 122 7.47 -27.04 19.42
C ARG A 122 8.14 -25.99 20.32
N ARG A 123 8.80 -24.98 19.74
CA ARG A 123 9.45 -23.89 20.51
C ARG A 123 8.43 -23.01 21.23
N TRP A 124 7.35 -22.63 20.56
CA TRP A 124 6.27 -21.83 21.17
C TRP A 124 5.57 -22.58 22.31
N PHE A 125 5.25 -23.86 22.13
CA PHE A 125 4.72 -24.71 23.21
C PHE A 125 5.71 -24.86 24.38
N SER A 126 7.01 -24.93 24.10
CA SER A 126 8.05 -24.99 25.15
C SER A 126 8.09 -23.72 25.99
N GLN A 127 7.98 -22.54 25.38
CA GLN A 127 7.95 -21.26 26.09
C GLN A 127 6.71 -21.12 26.97
N ILE A 128 5.54 -21.52 26.46
CA ILE A 128 4.29 -21.54 27.22
C ILE A 128 4.39 -22.47 28.43
N LYS A 129 4.95 -23.68 28.25
CA LYS A 129 5.12 -24.65 29.33
C LYS A 129 6.07 -24.13 30.42
N GLN A 130 7.14 -23.42 30.04
CA GLN A 130 8.09 -22.83 30.99
C GLN A 130 7.45 -21.67 31.77
N PHE A 131 6.65 -20.84 31.10
CA PHE A 131 5.89 -19.77 31.72
C PHE A 131 4.90 -20.31 32.77
N PHE A 132 4.13 -21.35 32.44
CA PHE A 132 3.23 -21.98 33.41
C PHE A 132 3.98 -22.66 34.58
N ARG A 133 5.17 -23.23 34.36
CA ARG A 133 5.99 -23.77 35.46
C ARG A 133 6.44 -22.69 36.44
N GLN A 134 6.76 -21.48 35.95
CA GLN A 134 7.16 -20.36 36.80
C GLN A 134 5.97 -19.72 37.53
N LEU A 135 4.75 -19.84 36.98
CA LEU A 135 3.54 -19.27 37.58
C LEU A 135 2.98 -20.11 38.74
N PHE A 136 3.34 -21.39 38.81
CA PHE A 136 2.81 -22.37 39.77
C PHE A 136 3.90 -23.04 40.64
N SER A 137 5.07 -22.42 40.74
CA SER A 137 6.16 -22.77 41.68
C SER A 137 6.35 -21.65 42.69
#